data_AF-S4RH19-F1
#
_entry.id   AF-S4RH19-F1
#
_cell.length_a   1.000
_cell.length_b   1.000
_cell.length_c   1.000
_cell.angle_alpha   90.00
_cell.angle_beta   90.00
_cell.angle_gamma   90.00
#
_symmetry.space_group_name_H-M   'P 1'
#
loop_
_entity.id
_entity.type
_entity.pdbx_description
1 polymer ?
#
loop_
_entity_poly.entity_id
_entity_poly.type
_entity_poly.pdbx_seq_one_letter_code
_entity_poly.pdbx_strand_id
1 'polypeptide(L)'
;AADIWSLGVILYMLVCGHPPFQEANDSETLTMIMDCKYTVPAHVSRECTELIGQMLQREPRQRATLEEIGAHPWLGGTDPALATPAPLTSHRSLSEREHSSIVQGMVLGSIADRDTIVE
;
A
#
# COMPACT_ATOMS: atom_id res chain seq x y z
N ALA A 1 3.84 0.18 3.87
CA ALA A 1 4.68 0.80 2.82
C ALA A 1 5.17 -0.19 1.76
N ALA A 2 5.52 -1.43 2.12
CA ALA A 2 5.85 -2.46 1.13
C ALA A 2 4.66 -2.78 0.19
N ASP A 3 3.45 -2.91 0.74
CA ASP A 3 2.24 -3.17 -0.06
C ASP A 3 1.93 -2.05 -1.06
N ILE A 4 2.18 -0.78 -0.70
CA ILE A 4 2.03 0.36 -1.61
C ILE A 4 2.95 0.23 -2.82
N TRP A 5 4.18 -0.20 -2.62
CA TRP A 5 5.11 -0.46 -3.73
C TRP A 5 4.59 -1.58 -4.62
N SER A 6 4.17 -2.70 -4.03
CA SER A 6 3.59 -3.83 -4.77
C SER A 6 2.35 -3.40 -5.57
N LEU A 7 1.51 -2.52 -5.01
CA LEU A 7 0.36 -1.96 -5.70
C LEU A 7 0.78 -1.09 -6.90
N GLY A 8 1.82 -0.28 -6.76
CA GLY A 8 2.41 0.48 -7.86
C GLY A 8 2.95 -0.40 -9.00
N VAL A 9 3.63 -1.50 -8.65
CA VAL A 9 4.12 -2.49 -9.63
C VAL A 9 2.94 -3.15 -10.35
N ILE A 10 1.90 -3.57 -9.63
CA ILE A 10 0.69 -4.15 -10.22
C ILE A 10 0.00 -3.16 -11.15
N LEU A 11 -0.22 -1.91 -10.70
CA LEU A 11 -0.86 -0.89 -11.52
C LEU A 11 -0.09 -0.65 -12.82
N TYR A 12 1.24 -0.53 -12.74
CA TYR A 12 2.08 -0.41 -13.93
C TYR A 12 1.87 -1.60 -14.89
N MET A 13 1.91 -2.83 -14.38
CA MET A 13 1.70 -4.02 -15.22
C MET A 13 0.32 -4.05 -15.88
N LEU A 14 -0.73 -3.57 -15.19
CA LEU A 14 -2.09 -3.51 -15.76
C LEU A 14 -2.20 -2.56 -16.95
N VAL A 15 -1.48 -1.44 -16.95
CA VAL A 15 -1.59 -0.40 -17.99
C VAL A 15 -0.50 -0.46 -19.08
N CYS A 16 0.64 -1.08 -18.77
CA CYS A 16 1.77 -1.25 -19.70
C CYS A 16 1.86 -2.67 -20.26
N GLY A 17 1.32 -3.69 -19.58
CA GLY A 17 1.38 -5.09 -19.99
C GLY A 17 2.71 -5.80 -19.71
N HIS A 18 3.65 -5.15 -19.03
CA HIS A 18 4.95 -5.69 -18.65
C HIS A 18 5.40 -5.10 -17.30
N PRO A 19 6.35 -5.74 -16.58
CA PRO A 19 6.89 -5.20 -15.34
C PRO A 19 7.61 -3.85 -15.54
N PRO A 20 7.63 -2.97 -14.52
CA PRO A 20 8.34 -1.69 -14.56
C PRO A 20 9.87 -1.83 -14.51
N PHE A 21 10.37 -2.94 -13.93
CA PHE A 21 11.80 -3.25 -13.82
C PHE A 21 12.03 -4.64 -14.40
N GLN A 22 12.69 -4.71 -15.56
CA GLN A 22 13.07 -5.98 -16.18
C GLN A 22 14.21 -5.73 -17.15
N GLU A 23 15.37 -6.32 -16.85
CA GLU A 23 16.53 -6.33 -17.73
C GLU A 23 16.93 -7.77 -18.07
N ALA A 24 17.96 -7.93 -18.89
CA ALA A 24 18.47 -9.23 -19.29
C ALA A 24 19.10 -10.02 -18.13
N ASN A 25 19.67 -9.31 -17.14
CA ASN A 25 20.35 -9.90 -16.00
C ASN A 25 19.75 -9.44 -14.67
N ASP A 26 19.62 -10.36 -13.70
CA ASP A 26 18.99 -10.07 -12.40
C ASP A 26 19.69 -8.96 -11.62
N SER A 27 21.02 -8.85 -11.74
CA SER A 27 21.77 -7.77 -11.09
C SER A 27 21.43 -6.38 -11.64
N GLU A 28 21.11 -6.29 -12.94
CA GLU A 28 20.70 -5.04 -13.58
C GLU A 28 19.27 -4.68 -13.18
N THR A 29 18.37 -5.67 -13.16
CA THR A 29 17.01 -5.52 -12.63
C THR A 29 17.03 -5.04 -11.19
N LEU A 30 17.88 -5.61 -10.34
CA LEU A 30 18.05 -5.17 -8.95
C LEU A 30 18.53 -3.71 -8.89
N THR A 31 19.46 -3.33 -9.75
CA THR A 31 19.96 -1.93 -9.82
C THR A 31 18.83 -0.98 -10.19
N MET A 32 18.00 -1.32 -11.19
CA MET A 32 16.84 -0.51 -11.59
C MET A 32 15.81 -0.36 -10.45
N ILE A 33 15.58 -1.42 -9.67
CA ILE A 33 14.71 -1.38 -8.48
C ILE A 33 15.29 -0.42 -7.43
N MET A 34 16.58 -0.55 -7.12
CA MET A 34 17.26 0.28 -6.13
C MET A 34 17.29 1.76 -6.53
N ASP A 35 17.48 2.05 -7.81
CA ASP A 35 17.46 3.40 -8.37
C ASP A 35 16.05 3.90 -8.68
N CYS A 36 15.04 3.03 -8.54
CA CYS A 36 13.64 3.31 -8.86
C CYS A 36 13.47 3.90 -10.27
N LYS A 37 14.18 3.31 -11.24
CA LYS A 37 14.23 3.80 -12.62
C LYS A 37 13.33 2.95 -13.51
N TYR A 38 12.28 3.57 -14.03
CA TYR A 38 11.33 2.97 -14.98
C TYR A 38 10.80 4.07 -15.92
N THR A 39 10.15 3.67 -17.02
CA THR A 39 9.53 4.60 -17.96
C THR A 39 8.07 4.23 -18.18
N VAL A 40 7.19 5.22 -18.26
CA VAL A 40 5.77 5.00 -18.54
C VAL A 40 5.50 5.38 -20.00
N PRO A 41 4.89 4.50 -20.81
CA PRO A 41 4.57 4.78 -22.21
C PRO A 41 3.60 5.96 -22.38
N ALA A 42 3.69 6.64 -23.53
CA ALA A 42 2.89 7.84 -23.82
C ALA A 42 1.37 7.61 -23.95
N HIS A 43 0.92 6.36 -24.13
CA HIS A 43 -0.51 6.04 -24.19
C HIS A 43 -1.19 6.05 -22.80
N VAL A 44 -0.40 5.99 -21.73
CA VAL A 44 -0.91 6.00 -20.35
C VAL A 44 -1.29 7.44 -19.98
N SER A 45 -2.45 7.63 -19.35
CA SER A 45 -2.91 8.96 -18.96
C SER A 45 -1.96 9.61 -17.95
N ARG A 46 -1.92 10.94 -17.95
CA ARG A 46 -1.09 11.72 -17.01
C ARG A 46 -1.42 11.37 -15.55
N GLU A 47 -2.71 11.29 -15.21
CA GLU A 47 -3.17 10.97 -13.86
C GLU A 47 -2.74 9.57 -13.41
N CYS A 48 -2.77 8.57 -14.31
CA CYS A 48 -2.29 7.23 -13.99
C CYS A 48 -0.78 7.22 -13.74
N THR A 49 -0.04 7.93 -14.61
CA THR A 49 1.41 8.09 -14.50
C THR A 49 1.81 8.74 -13.18
N GLU A 50 1.11 9.80 -12.79
CA GLU A 50 1.29 10.49 -11.50
C GLU A 50 1.03 9.55 -10.32
N LEU A 51 -0.05 8.78 -10.34
CA LEU A 51 -0.38 7.82 -9.29
C LEU A 51 0.66 6.69 -9.17
N ILE A 52 1.12 6.12 -10.29
CA ILE A 52 2.23 5.15 -10.31
C ILE A 52 3.48 5.80 -9.68
N GLY A 53 3.79 7.04 -10.05
CA GLY A 53 4.89 7.82 -9.49
C GLY A 53 4.80 8.01 -7.98
N GLN A 54 3.61 8.24 -7.44
CA GLN A 54 3.39 8.39 -5.99
C GLN A 54 3.56 7.07 -5.22
N MET A 55 3.32 5.92 -5.84
CA MET A 55 3.49 4.60 -5.20
C MET A 55 4.91 4.04 -5.35
N LEU A 56 5.52 4.20 -6.52
CA LEU A 56 6.87 3.75 -6.85
C LEU A 56 7.89 4.84 -6.51
N GLN A 57 8.09 5.05 -5.21
CA GLN A 57 9.16 5.89 -4.66
C GLN A 57 10.23 5.03 -3.98
N ARG A 58 11.50 5.39 -4.18
CA ARG A 58 12.65 4.71 -3.57
C ARG A 58 12.55 4.72 -2.04
N GLU A 59 12.34 5.90 -1.46
CA GLU A 59 12.20 6.07 -0.01
C GLU A 59 10.78 5.67 0.43
N PRO A 60 10.60 4.66 1.31
CA PRO A 60 9.27 4.20 1.71
C PRO A 60 8.38 5.28 2.33
N ARG A 61 8.99 6.28 3.00
CA ARG A 61 8.26 7.40 3.63
C ARG A 61 7.72 8.43 2.64
N GLN A 62 8.22 8.42 1.39
CA GLN A 62 7.74 9.31 0.32
C GLN A 62 6.61 8.68 -0.50
N ARG A 63 6.32 7.39 -0.27
CA ARG A 63 5.20 6.71 -0.95
C ARG A 63 3.88 7.24 -0.41
N ALA A 64 2.90 7.38 -1.29
CA ALA A 64 1.54 7.75 -0.90
C ALA A 64 0.93 6.75 0.09
N THR A 65 0.07 7.28 0.95
CA THR A 65 -0.79 6.53 1.86
C THR A 65 -1.98 5.91 1.10
N LEU A 66 -2.67 4.95 1.72
CA LEU A 66 -3.86 4.34 1.11
C LEU A 66 -4.99 5.37 0.93
N GLU A 67 -5.08 6.34 1.85
CA GLU A 67 -6.02 7.45 1.80
C GLU A 67 -5.76 8.35 0.59
N GLU A 68 -4.49 8.73 0.37
CA GLU A 68 -4.08 9.54 -0.79
C GLU A 68 -4.32 8.80 -2.11
N ILE A 69 -4.00 7.50 -2.16
CA ILE A 69 -4.25 6.65 -3.34
C ILE A 69 -5.74 6.57 -3.62
N GLY A 70 -6.55 6.25 -2.60
CA GLY A 70 -8.00 6.11 -2.74
C GLY A 70 -8.71 7.41 -3.16
N ALA A 71 -8.16 8.56 -2.77
CA ALA A 71 -8.66 9.88 -3.16
C ALA A 71 -8.10 10.38 -4.50
N HIS A 72 -7.18 9.65 -5.14
CA HIS A 72 -6.51 10.11 -6.35
C HIS A 72 -7.50 10.27 -7.52
N PRO A 73 -7.44 11.35 -8.33
CA PRO A 73 -8.38 11.61 -9.43
C PRO A 73 -8.52 10.46 -10.44
N TRP A 74 -7.43 9.72 -10.66
CA TRP A 74 -7.45 8.52 -11.52
C TRP A 74 -8.44 7.43 -11.06
N LEU A 75 -8.71 7.34 -9.74
CA LEU A 75 -9.72 6.46 -9.15
C LEU A 75 -11.07 7.19 -8.89
N GLY A 76 -11.10 8.51 -9.11
CA GLY A 76 -12.22 9.43 -8.92
C GLY A 76 -13.33 9.20 -9.95
N GLY A 77 -14.03 8.09 -9.77
CA GLY A 77 -15.12 7.60 -10.60
C GLY A 77 -15.66 6.24 -10.14
N THR A 78 -15.11 5.71 -9.05
CA THR A 78 -15.60 4.50 -8.40
C THR A 78 -16.98 4.77 -7.78
N ASP A 79 -17.93 3.90 -8.09
CA ASP A 79 -19.30 3.96 -7.59
C ASP A 79 -19.29 3.97 -6.05
N PRO A 80 -19.91 4.96 -5.38
CA PRO A 80 -20.02 4.96 -3.92
C PRO A 80 -20.71 3.71 -3.37
N ALA A 81 -21.45 2.95 -4.19
CA ALA A 81 -21.99 1.64 -3.82
C ALA A 81 -20.92 0.55 -3.65
N LEU A 82 -19.72 0.71 -4.24
CA LEU A 82 -18.56 -0.17 -4.03
C LEU A 82 -17.74 0.23 -2.81
N ALA A 83 -18.02 1.38 -2.19
CA ALA A 83 -17.34 1.79 -0.98
C ALA A 83 -17.70 0.85 0.17
N THR A 84 -16.77 -0.03 0.54
CA THR A 84 -16.90 -0.80 1.77
C THR A 84 -16.86 0.15 2.96
N PRO A 85 -17.72 -0.03 3.97
CA PRO A 85 -17.67 0.81 5.16
C PRO A 85 -16.30 0.67 5.81
N ALA A 86 -15.67 1.81 6.13
CA ALA A 86 -14.39 1.84 6.80
C ALA A 86 -14.46 1.03 8.11
N PRO A 87 -13.39 0.30 8.47
CA PRO A 87 -13.40 -0.50 9.69
C PRO A 87 -13.60 0.42 10.90
N LEU A 88 -14.44 0.00 11.86
CA LEU A 88 -14.80 0.81 13.03
C LEU A 88 -13.59 1.30 13.83
N THR A 89 -12.50 0.53 13.81
CA THR A 89 -11.23 0.88 14.45
C THR A 89 -10.58 2.14 13.90
N SER A 90 -10.96 2.60 12.70
CA SER A 90 -10.45 3.84 12.10
C SER A 90 -11.00 5.10 12.76
N HIS A 91 -12.18 5.02 13.40
CA HIS A 91 -12.90 6.19 13.92
C HIS A 91 -13.40 6.03 15.35
N ARG A 92 -13.35 4.83 15.93
CA ARG A 92 -13.79 4.55 17.29
C ARG A 92 -12.64 4.07 18.16
N SER A 93 -12.38 4.79 19.25
CA SER A 93 -11.42 4.38 20.28
C SER A 93 -12.04 3.38 21.25
N LEU A 94 -11.21 2.46 21.75
CA LEU A 94 -11.59 1.52 22.80
C LEU A 94 -11.44 2.16 24.18
N SER A 95 -12.32 1.81 25.11
CA SER A 95 -12.11 2.09 26.53
C SER A 95 -10.99 1.20 27.12
N GLU A 96 -10.38 1.63 28.22
CA GLU A 96 -9.33 0.86 28.92
C GLU A 96 -9.82 -0.55 29.32
N ARG A 97 -11.10 -0.67 29.70
CA ARG A 97 -11.72 -1.95 30.06
C ARG A 97 -11.86 -2.88 28.85
N GLU A 98 -12.29 -2.36 27.71
CA GLU A 98 -12.38 -3.13 26.46
C GLU A 98 -11.00 -3.57 26.00
N HIS A 99 -10.02 -2.66 26.00
CA HIS A 99 -8.63 -2.96 25.68
C HIS A 99 -8.06 -4.06 26.59
N SER A 100 -8.22 -3.93 27.91
CA SER A 100 -7.74 -4.91 28.90
C SER A 100 -8.36 -6.30 28.70
N SER A 101 -9.64 -6.34 28.30
CA SER A 101 -10.37 -7.57 28.04
C SER A 101 -9.86 -8.28 26.78
N ILE A 102 -9.50 -7.52 25.74
CA ILE A 102 -8.91 -8.05 24.50
C ILE A 102 -7.52 -8.64 24.78
N VAL A 103 -6.65 -7.90 25.47
CA VAL A 103 -5.29 -8.38 25.84
C VAL A 103 -5.38 -9.65 26.67
N GLN A 104 -6.30 -9.72 27.63
CA GLN A 104 -6.51 -10.93 28.43
C GLN A 104 -6.95 -12.12 27.56
N GLY A 105 -7.83 -11.90 26.58
CA GLY A 105 -8.24 -12.92 25.62
C GLY A 105 -7.07 -13.44 24.77
N MET A 106 -6.18 -12.55 24.33
CA MET A 106 -4.98 -12.92 23.56
C MET A 106 -4.00 -13.78 24.38
N VAL A 107 -3.79 -13.45 25.66
CA VAL A 107 -2.94 -14.23 26.56
C VAL A 107 -3.54 -15.60 26.85
N LEU A 108 -4.84 -15.67 27.18
CA LEU A 108 -5.53 -16.94 27.43
C LEU A 108 -5.62 -17.82 26.17
N GLY A 109 -5.65 -17.21 25.00
CA GLY A 109 -5.58 -17.88 23.70
C GLY A 109 -4.16 -18.28 23.27
N SER A 110 -3.14 -18.07 24.11
CA SER A 110 -1.75 -18.38 23.82
C SER A 110 -1.21 -17.72 22.54
N ILE A 111 -1.66 -16.50 22.21
CA ILE A 111 -1.15 -15.74 21.06
C ILE A 111 0.27 -15.22 21.36
N ALA A 112 0.45 -14.60 22.52
CA ALA A 112 1.73 -14.10 23.05
C ALA A 112 1.57 -13.79 24.55
N ASP A 113 2.67 -13.53 25.26
CA ASP A 113 2.62 -13.01 26.62
C ASP A 113 2.15 -11.54 26.65
N ARG A 114 1.75 -11.06 27.84
CA ARG A 114 1.17 -9.73 27.99
C ARG A 114 2.15 -8.61 27.63
N ASP A 115 3.43 -8.78 27.94
CA ASP A 115 4.42 -7.72 27.72
C ASP A 115 4.66 -7.56 26.21
N THR A 116 4.78 -8.67 25.47
CA THR A 116 4.88 -8.69 23.99
C THR A 116 3.65 -8.09 23.29
N ILE A 117 2.45 -8.20 23.87
CA ILE A 117 1.22 -7.66 23.25
C ILE A 117 1.11 -6.15 23.39
N VAL A 118 1.71 -5.58 24.44
CA VAL A 118 1.58 -4.16 24.80
C VAL A 118 2.77 -3.32 24.32
N GLU A 119 3.90 -3.96 24.00
CA GLU A 119 5.06 -3.37 23.33
C GLU A 119 4.73 -2.89 21.90
#